data_AF-A0AA36H821-F1
#
_entry.id   AF-A0AA36H821-F1
#
_cell.length_a   1.000
_cell.length_b   1.000
_cell.length_c   1.000
_cell.angle_alpha   90.00
_cell.angle_beta   90.00
_cell.angle_gamma   90.00
#
_symmetry.space_group_name_H-M   'P 1'
#
loop_
_entity.id
_entity.type
_entity.pdbx_description
1 polymer ?
#
loop_
_entity_poly.entity_id
_entity_poly.type
_entity_poly.pdbx_seq_one_letter_code
_entity_poly.pdbx_strand_id
1 'polypeptide(L)'
;MAIVDSKEFVAAVEKFKYLRARFDQRQVLKHEFELLIRFEEETYDLWGLYQQAVVGNINVPKLDYFDPVEKSWMWGWIKGNMKWHAWNRCVGMTRDEAAKAYIDGVHSLEKRLPDLIEEWKDDQDPRIPDRNRYVPEEEREEIERITREAKAARRERDAIRREEEEALGMWDE
;
A
#
# COMPACT_ATOMS: atom_id res chain seq x y z
N MET A 1 -26.91 9.24 14.65
CA MET A 1 -26.26 9.35 13.33
C MET A 1 -25.17 8.30 13.33
N ALA A 2 -25.14 7.37 12.37
CA ALA A 2 -24.09 6.35 12.37
C ALA A 2 -22.74 7.02 12.09
N ILE A 3 -21.62 6.56 12.67
CA ILE A 3 -20.30 7.18 12.45
C ILE A 3 -19.91 7.16 10.96
N VAL A 4 -20.41 6.18 10.20
CA VAL A 4 -20.22 6.13 8.74
C VAL A 4 -20.85 7.31 7.98
N ASP A 5 -21.87 7.96 8.56
CA ASP A 5 -22.49 9.17 8.00
C ASP A 5 -21.81 10.45 8.53
N SER A 6 -20.81 10.32 9.40
CA SER A 6 -20.06 11.46 9.91
C SER A 6 -19.26 12.10 8.80
N LYS A 7 -19.14 13.43 8.85
CA LYS A 7 -18.31 14.20 7.92
C LYS A 7 -16.86 13.74 7.93
N GLU A 8 -16.38 13.27 9.08
CA GLU A 8 -15.01 12.82 9.28
C GLU A 8 -14.73 11.49 8.56
N PHE A 9 -15.63 10.51 8.69
CA PHE A 9 -15.50 9.24 7.96
C PHE A 9 -15.55 9.45 6.45
N VAL A 10 -16.49 10.27 5.97
CA VAL A 10 -16.58 10.62 4.53
C VAL A 10 -15.30 11.31 4.05
N ALA A 11 -14.76 12.26 4.82
CA ALA A 11 -13.51 12.92 4.49
C ALA A 11 -12.32 11.95 4.44
N ALA A 12 -12.24 10.98 5.36
CA ALA A 12 -11.22 9.94 5.34
C ALA A 12 -11.35 9.03 4.10
N VAL A 13 -12.57 8.67 3.70
CA VAL A 13 -12.80 7.87 2.48
C VAL A 13 -12.35 8.64 1.23
N GLU A 14 -12.71 9.92 1.11
CA GLU A 14 -12.28 10.75 -0.02
C GLU A 14 -10.75 10.96 -0.04
N LYS A 15 -10.15 11.15 1.14
CA LYS A 15 -8.69 11.21 1.28
C LYS A 15 -8.03 9.92 0.81
N PHE A 16 -8.51 8.76 1.23
CA PHE A 16 -8.00 7.46 0.79
C PHE A 16 -8.10 7.29 -0.72
N LYS A 17 -9.24 7.67 -1.33
CA LYS A 17 -9.41 7.65 -2.79
C LYS A 17 -8.39 8.54 -3.49
N TYR A 18 -8.15 9.74 -2.98
CA TYR A 18 -7.16 10.66 -3.52
C TYR A 18 -5.73 10.10 -3.43
N LEU A 19 -5.36 9.49 -2.29
CA LEU A 19 -4.05 8.82 -2.15
C LEU A 19 -3.90 7.69 -3.17
N ARG A 20 -4.93 6.86 -3.33
CA ARG A 20 -4.94 5.75 -4.30
C ARG A 20 -4.85 6.24 -5.75
N ALA A 21 -5.58 7.29 -6.10
CA ALA A 21 -5.64 7.82 -7.47
C ALA A 21 -4.25 8.19 -8.01
N ARG A 22 -3.33 8.64 -7.14
CA ARG A 22 -1.94 8.92 -7.49
C ARG A 22 -1.21 7.70 -8.05
N PHE A 23 -1.52 6.50 -7.55
CA PHE A 23 -0.95 5.24 -8.05
C PHE A 23 -1.67 4.74 -9.30
N ASP A 24 -2.98 4.91 -9.37
CA ASP A 24 -3.77 4.51 -10.55
C ASP A 24 -3.34 5.28 -11.81
N GLN A 25 -3.03 6.58 -11.69
CA GLN A 25 -2.51 7.41 -12.78
C GLN A 25 -1.12 6.95 -13.27
N ARG A 26 -0.35 6.28 -12.41
CA ARG A 26 1.02 5.82 -12.69
C ARG A 26 1.10 4.42 -13.28
N GLN A 27 -0.02 3.69 -13.35
CA GLN A 27 -0.05 2.31 -13.89
C GLN A 27 0.48 2.18 -15.32
N VAL A 28 0.40 3.25 -16.11
CA VAL A 28 0.85 3.28 -17.51
C VAL A 28 2.36 3.52 -17.65
N LEU A 29 3.04 3.91 -16.55
CA LEU A 29 4.46 4.19 -16.55
C LEU A 29 5.26 2.92 -16.25
N LYS A 30 6.33 2.71 -17.03
CA LYS A 30 7.22 1.56 -16.91
C LYS A 30 7.83 1.53 -15.50
N HIS A 31 7.70 0.40 -14.79
CA HIS A 31 8.19 0.17 -13.42
C HIS A 31 7.42 0.90 -12.30
N GLU A 32 6.27 1.53 -12.58
CA GLU A 32 5.44 2.16 -11.53
C GLU A 32 4.20 1.33 -11.16
N PHE A 33 3.87 0.28 -11.92
CA PHE A 33 2.78 -0.65 -11.58
C PHE A 33 3.04 -1.40 -10.27
N GLU A 34 4.29 -1.70 -9.98
CA GLU A 34 4.74 -2.35 -8.75
C GLU A 34 4.47 -1.48 -7.52
N LEU A 35 4.52 -0.15 -7.65
CA LEU A 35 4.16 0.77 -6.55
C LEU A 35 2.66 0.70 -6.22
N LEU A 36 1.80 0.54 -7.23
CA LEU A 36 0.38 0.29 -6.98
C LEU A 36 0.16 -1.04 -6.25
N ILE A 37 0.88 -2.10 -6.64
CA ILE A 37 0.78 -3.38 -5.95
C ILE A 37 1.16 -3.21 -4.47
N ARG A 38 2.28 -2.55 -4.18
CA ARG A 38 2.72 -2.27 -2.81
C ARG A 38 1.71 -1.43 -2.03
N PHE A 39 1.11 -0.43 -2.66
CA PHE A 39 0.04 0.36 -2.06
C PHE A 39 -1.20 -0.49 -1.74
N GLU A 40 -1.61 -1.39 -2.63
CA GLU A 40 -2.74 -2.29 -2.35
C GLU A 40 -2.42 -3.25 -1.20
N GLU A 41 -1.21 -3.80 -1.15
CA GLU A 41 -0.75 -4.68 -0.07
C GLU A 41 -0.76 -3.97 1.29
N GLU A 42 -0.21 -2.76 1.35
CA GLU A 42 -0.17 -1.92 2.56
C GLU A 42 -1.57 -1.53 3.06
N THR A 43 -2.58 -1.53 2.18
CA THR A 43 -3.91 -0.97 2.49
C THR A 43 -5.01 -2.02 2.61
N TYR A 44 -4.68 -3.32 2.63
CA TYR A 44 -5.68 -4.36 2.86
C TYR A 44 -6.39 -4.24 4.20
N ASP A 45 -5.68 -3.89 5.28
CA ASP A 45 -6.31 -3.70 6.59
C ASP A 45 -7.28 -2.53 6.60
N LEU A 46 -6.96 -1.42 5.91
CA LEU A 46 -7.89 -0.31 5.73
C LEU A 46 -9.13 -0.73 4.94
N TRP A 47 -8.97 -1.59 3.94
CA TRP A 47 -10.12 -2.16 3.22
C TRP A 47 -11.01 -2.98 4.15
N GLY A 48 -10.42 -3.83 5.01
CA GLY A 48 -11.16 -4.63 5.99
C GLY A 48 -11.93 -3.78 6.99
N LEU A 49 -11.28 -2.75 7.54
CA LEU A 49 -11.91 -1.79 8.46
C LEU A 49 -13.05 -1.01 7.80
N TYR A 50 -12.88 -0.59 6.55
CA TYR A 50 -13.94 0.07 5.78
C TYR A 50 -15.16 -0.85 5.61
N GLN A 51 -14.96 -2.11 5.23
CA GLN A 51 -16.06 -3.06 5.10
C GLN A 51 -16.75 -3.31 6.45
N GLN A 52 -15.98 -3.48 7.53
CA GLN A 52 -16.55 -3.66 8.87
C GLN A 52 -17.37 -2.44 9.32
N ALA A 53 -16.92 -1.22 9.01
CA ALA A 53 -17.66 0.00 9.34
C ALA A 53 -18.99 0.11 8.56
N VAL A 54 -18.97 -0.18 7.26
CA VAL A 54 -20.11 0.01 6.36
C VAL A 54 -21.11 -1.15 6.41
N VAL A 55 -20.62 -2.39 6.38
CA VAL A 55 -21.43 -3.60 6.30
C VAL A 55 -21.60 -4.26 7.67
N GLY A 56 -20.59 -4.19 8.53
CA GLY A 56 -20.50 -4.99 9.75
C GLY A 56 -19.72 -6.29 9.50
N ASN A 57 -20.00 -7.33 10.30
CA ASN A 57 -19.30 -8.61 10.19
C ASN A 57 -19.39 -9.18 8.77
N ILE A 58 -18.29 -9.81 8.35
CA ILE A 58 -18.16 -10.45 7.05
C ILE A 58 -19.32 -11.40 6.76
N ASN A 59 -19.93 -11.22 5.59
CA ASN A 59 -21.11 -11.97 5.15
C ASN A 59 -20.90 -12.70 3.82
N VAL A 60 -19.69 -12.66 3.27
CA VAL A 60 -19.28 -13.35 2.06
C VAL A 60 -18.50 -14.62 2.42
N PRO A 61 -18.83 -15.78 1.83
CA PRO A 61 -18.08 -17.00 2.08
C PRO A 61 -16.63 -16.86 1.59
N LYS A 62 -15.70 -17.55 2.26
CA LYS A 62 -14.33 -17.65 1.78
C LYS A 62 -14.31 -18.52 0.52
N LEU A 63 -13.78 -18.00 -0.58
CA LEU A 63 -13.59 -18.77 -1.80
C LEU A 63 -12.44 -19.77 -1.60
N ASP A 64 -12.70 -21.05 -1.86
CA ASP A 64 -11.70 -22.12 -1.79
C ASP A 64 -10.96 -22.22 -3.13
N TYR A 65 -9.64 -22.44 -3.07
CA TYR A 65 -8.76 -22.60 -4.24
C TYR A 65 -9.16 -23.81 -5.11
N PHE A 66 -9.86 -24.78 -4.52
CA PHE A 66 -10.32 -25.98 -5.20
C PHE A 66 -11.75 -25.89 -5.75
N ASP A 67 -12.39 -24.73 -5.72
CA ASP A 67 -13.73 -24.57 -6.29
C ASP A 67 -13.69 -24.77 -7.82
N PRO A 68 -14.33 -25.82 -8.36
CA PRO A 68 -14.29 -26.13 -9.79
C PRO A 68 -15.04 -25.11 -10.67
N VAL A 69 -15.74 -24.14 -10.07
CA VAL A 69 -16.43 -23.04 -10.77
C VAL A 69 -15.58 -21.77 -10.86
N GLU A 70 -14.49 -21.69 -10.09
CA GLU A 70 -13.66 -20.49 -9.99
C GLU A 70 -12.76 -20.32 -11.22
N LYS A 71 -13.04 -19.29 -12.04
CA LYS A 71 -12.28 -18.95 -13.26
C LYS A 71 -11.21 -17.88 -12.99
N SER A 72 -10.84 -17.67 -11.73
CA SER A 72 -9.97 -16.56 -11.36
C SER A 72 -8.55 -16.74 -11.88
N TRP A 73 -8.05 -15.69 -12.51
CA TRP A 73 -6.64 -15.43 -12.70
C TRP A 73 -6.01 -15.32 -11.30
N MET A 74 -5.04 -16.18 -10.99
CA MET A 74 -4.43 -16.36 -9.66
C MET A 74 -4.16 -15.07 -8.87
N TRP A 75 -3.77 -14.00 -9.57
CA TRP A 75 -3.52 -12.69 -8.96
C TRP A 75 -4.77 -11.98 -8.42
N GLY A 76 -5.89 -12.03 -9.15
CA GLY A 76 -7.17 -11.49 -8.68
C GLY A 76 -7.68 -12.24 -7.45
N TRP A 77 -7.45 -13.56 -7.40
CA TRP A 77 -7.79 -14.41 -6.26
C TRP A 77 -6.93 -14.12 -5.03
N ILE A 78 -5.60 -14.02 -5.16
CA ILE A 78 -4.71 -13.67 -4.05
C ILE A 78 -5.14 -12.34 -3.41
N LYS A 79 -5.37 -11.31 -4.25
CA LYS A 79 -5.84 -10.01 -3.77
C LYS A 79 -7.23 -10.08 -3.12
N GLY A 80 -8.15 -10.83 -3.72
CA GLY A 80 -9.49 -11.06 -3.18
C GLY A 80 -9.46 -11.73 -1.81
N ASN A 81 -8.62 -12.75 -1.66
CA ASN A 81 -8.43 -13.47 -0.39
C ASN A 81 -7.77 -12.62 0.67
N MET A 82 -6.77 -11.81 0.33
CA MET A 82 -6.13 -10.92 1.30
C MET A 82 -7.13 -9.87 1.82
N LYS A 83 -7.97 -9.32 0.94
CA LYS A 83 -9.08 -8.45 1.32
C LYS A 83 -10.09 -9.17 2.21
N TRP A 84 -10.53 -10.37 1.82
CA TRP A 84 -11.41 -11.20 2.64
C TRP A 84 -10.82 -11.45 4.04
N HIS A 85 -9.54 -11.81 4.12
CA HIS A 85 -8.84 -12.04 5.38
C HIS A 85 -8.74 -10.78 6.23
N ALA A 86 -8.48 -9.62 5.63
CA ALA A 86 -8.45 -8.35 6.33
C ALA A 86 -9.82 -8.01 6.94
N TRP A 87 -10.91 -8.18 6.20
CA TRP A 87 -12.25 -7.96 6.76
C TRP A 87 -12.60 -9.01 7.84
N ASN A 88 -12.23 -10.27 7.63
CA ASN A 88 -12.46 -11.33 8.61
C ASN A 88 -11.70 -11.10 9.94
N ARG A 89 -10.52 -10.45 9.91
CA ARG A 89 -9.81 -10.04 11.14
C ARG A 89 -10.57 -9.02 11.98
N CYS A 90 -11.51 -8.29 11.38
CA CYS A 90 -12.33 -7.29 12.07
C CYS A 90 -13.61 -7.86 12.70
N VAL A 91 -13.88 -9.17 12.57
CA VAL A 91 -15.08 -9.80 13.14
C VAL A 91 -15.16 -9.56 14.64
N GLY A 92 -16.33 -9.11 15.11
CA GLY A 92 -16.56 -8.79 16.51
C GLY A 92 -16.28 -7.33 16.88
N MET A 93 -15.60 -6.57 16.01
CA MET A 93 -15.48 -5.12 16.15
C MET A 93 -16.81 -4.44 15.83
N THR A 94 -17.21 -3.45 16.61
CA THR A 94 -18.40 -2.65 16.29
C THR A 94 -18.14 -1.79 15.05
N ARG A 95 -19.23 -1.35 14.39
CA ARG A 95 -19.13 -0.47 13.22
C ARG A 95 -18.46 0.87 13.54
N ASP A 96 -18.71 1.37 14.74
CA ASP A 96 -18.17 2.65 15.22
C ASP A 96 -16.66 2.55 15.54
N GLU A 97 -16.23 1.45 16.18
CA GLU A 97 -14.80 1.17 16.39
C GLU A 97 -14.05 1.01 15.07
N ALA A 98 -14.63 0.28 14.12
CA ALA A 98 -14.05 0.09 12.79
C ALA A 98 -13.93 1.41 12.02
N ALA A 99 -14.95 2.27 12.09
CA ALA A 99 -14.93 3.57 11.44
C ALA A 99 -13.85 4.47 12.03
N LYS A 100 -13.69 4.49 13.36
CA LYS A 100 -12.62 5.25 14.03
C LYS A 100 -11.24 4.73 13.64
N ALA A 101 -11.03 3.42 13.72
CA ALA A 101 -9.77 2.80 13.33
C ALA A 101 -9.42 3.04 11.84
N TYR A 102 -10.43 3.08 10.97
CA TYR A 102 -10.26 3.44 9.56
C TYR A 102 -9.78 4.89 9.40
N ILE A 103 -10.41 5.85 10.06
CA ILE A 103 -10.03 7.27 10.02
C ILE A 103 -8.57 7.44 10.49
N ASP A 104 -8.24 6.89 11.65
CA ASP A 104 -6.89 6.93 12.22
C ASP A 104 -5.86 6.27 11.27
N GLY A 105 -6.24 5.15 10.67
CA GLY A 105 -5.44 4.41 9.71
C GLY A 105 -5.17 5.20 8.42
N VAL A 106 -6.16 5.92 7.89
CA VAL A 106 -5.97 6.79 6.71
C VAL A 106 -5.04 7.96 7.03
N HIS A 107 -5.19 8.59 8.19
CA HIS A 107 -4.27 9.67 8.61
C HIS A 107 -2.85 9.17 8.85
N SER A 108 -2.69 7.97 9.42
CA SER A 108 -1.40 7.31 9.56
C SER A 108 -0.79 7.00 8.19
N LEU A 109 -1.57 6.46 7.26
CA LEU A 109 -1.13 6.19 5.90
C LEU A 109 -0.65 7.47 5.20
N GLU A 110 -1.42 8.55 5.25
CA GLU A 110 -1.05 9.83 4.61
C GLU A 110 0.34 10.32 5.08
N LYS A 111 0.64 10.19 6.37
CA LYS A 111 1.93 10.60 6.94
C LYS A 111 3.08 9.69 6.54
N ARG A 112 2.86 8.37 6.50
CA ARG A 112 3.90 7.37 6.20
C ARG A 112 4.12 7.15 4.71
N LEU A 113 3.13 7.48 3.88
CA LEU A 113 3.15 7.15 2.45
C LEU A 113 4.38 7.69 1.70
N PRO A 114 4.87 8.92 1.94
CA PRO A 114 6.10 9.39 1.31
C PRO A 114 7.31 8.50 1.59
N ASP A 115 7.49 8.09 2.85
CA ASP A 115 8.61 7.23 3.26
C ASP A 115 8.45 5.81 2.68
N LEU A 116 7.23 5.27 2.71
CA LEU A 116 6.91 3.97 2.12
C LEU A 116 7.22 3.93 0.61
N ILE A 117 6.88 4.98 -0.13
CA ILE A 117 7.19 5.06 -1.56
C ILE A 117 8.70 4.96 -1.78
N GLU A 118 9.50 5.64 -0.96
CA GLU A 118 10.95 5.59 -1.06
C GLU A 118 11.50 4.21 -0.69
N GLU A 119 10.94 3.54 0.31
CA GLU A 119 11.28 2.15 0.63
C GLU A 119 10.91 1.17 -0.49
N TRP A 120 9.73 1.32 -1.10
CA TRP A 120 9.30 0.46 -2.20
C TRP A 120 10.14 0.65 -3.46
N LYS A 121 10.59 1.87 -3.73
CA LYS A 121 11.58 2.13 -4.78
C LYS A 121 12.94 1.52 -4.46
N ASP A 122 13.37 1.59 -3.19
CA ASP A 122 14.61 0.95 -2.75
C ASP A 122 14.58 -0.56 -3.01
N ASP A 123 13.47 -1.23 -2.72
CA ASP A 123 13.30 -2.68 -3.00
C ASP A 123 13.39 -3.03 -4.49
N GLN A 124 13.06 -2.08 -5.38
CA GLN A 124 13.03 -2.29 -6.82
C GLN A 124 14.38 -2.01 -7.50
N ASP A 125 15.32 -1.33 -6.83
CA ASP A 125 16.64 -1.07 -7.40
C ASP A 125 17.52 -2.31 -7.26
N PRO A 126 17.94 -2.96 -8.36
CA PRO A 126 18.77 -4.17 -8.31
C PRO A 126 20.16 -3.94 -7.68
N ARG A 127 20.55 -2.69 -7.46
CA ARG A 127 21.80 -2.31 -6.78
C ARG A 127 21.69 -2.35 -5.26
N ILE A 128 20.47 -2.36 -4.72
CA ILE A 128 20.21 -2.43 -3.30
C ILE A 128 20.01 -3.92 -2.92
N PRO A 129 20.76 -4.45 -1.94
CA PRO A 129 20.57 -5.82 -1.50
C PRO A 129 19.13 -6.09 -1.05
N ASP A 130 18.58 -7.25 -1.43
CA ASP A 130 17.26 -7.69 -0.98
C ASP A 130 17.21 -7.75 0.56
N ARG A 131 16.29 -7.01 1.15
CA ARG A 131 16.10 -6.95 2.61
C ARG A 131 15.73 -8.30 3.24
N ASN A 132 15.18 -9.23 2.47
CA ASN A 132 14.77 -10.55 2.94
C ASN A 132 15.88 -11.60 2.79
N ARG A 133 17.02 -11.23 2.20
CA ARG A 133 18.17 -12.13 2.06
C ARG A 133 18.77 -12.41 3.43
N TYR A 134 19.09 -13.67 3.70
CA TYR A 134 19.92 -14.04 4.85
C TYR A 134 21.33 -13.45 4.72
N VAL A 135 21.77 -12.74 5.76
CA VAL A 135 23.11 -12.15 5.86
C VAL A 135 23.82 -12.73 7.09
N PRO A 136 24.97 -13.42 6.92
CA PRO A 136 25.82 -13.86 8.02
C PRO A 136 26.23 -12.70 8.93
N GLU A 137 26.44 -12.94 10.22
CA GLU A 137 26.74 -11.88 11.19
C GLU A 137 28.02 -11.12 10.82
N GLU A 138 29.01 -11.81 10.26
CA GLU A 138 30.28 -11.25 9.82
C GLU A 138 30.13 -10.25 8.66
N GLU A 139 29.08 -10.41 7.84
CA GLU A 139 28.82 -9.59 6.66
C GLU A 139 27.83 -8.44 6.93
N ARG A 140 27.19 -8.39 8.11
CA ARG A 140 26.10 -7.43 8.39
C ARG A 140 26.52 -5.98 8.22
N GLU A 141 27.64 -5.59 8.84
CA GLU A 141 28.11 -4.20 8.80
C GLU A 141 28.47 -3.76 7.37
N GLU A 142 29.09 -4.65 6.60
CA GLU A 142 29.44 -4.40 5.22
C GLU A 142 28.19 -4.27 4.33
N ILE A 143 27.25 -5.20 4.46
CA ILE A 143 25.98 -5.14 3.72
C ILE A 143 25.17 -3.91 4.11
N GLU A 144 25.14 -3.52 5.39
CA GLU A 144 24.50 -2.29 5.84
C GLU A 144 25.15 -1.04 5.24
N ARG A 145 26.49 -1.00 5.18
CA ARG A 145 27.22 0.10 4.53
C ARG A 145 26.88 0.17 3.04
N ILE A 146 26.98 -0.95 2.32
CA ILE A 146 26.64 -1.04 0.89
C ILE A 146 25.20 -0.61 0.65
N THR A 147 24.27 -1.08 1.48
CA THR A 147 22.84 -0.75 1.38
C THR A 147 22.63 0.75 1.57
N ARG A 148 23.28 1.35 2.58
CA ARG A 148 23.17 2.79 2.86
C ARG A 148 23.70 3.63 1.71
N GLU A 149 24.86 3.27 1.17
CA GLU A 149 25.48 3.95 0.02
C GLU A 149 24.61 3.81 -1.24
N ALA A 150 24.11 2.60 -1.53
CA ALA A 150 23.24 2.35 -2.67
C ALA A 150 21.92 3.13 -2.59
N LYS A 151 21.28 3.18 -1.41
CA LYS A 151 20.09 3.99 -1.15
C LYS A 151 20.34 5.48 -1.35
N ALA A 152 21.44 5.99 -0.81
CA ALA A 152 21.82 7.40 -0.98
C ALA A 152 22.03 7.76 -2.46
N ALA A 153 22.80 6.94 -3.18
CA ALA A 153 23.05 7.13 -4.61
C ALA A 153 21.77 7.03 -5.45
N ARG A 154 20.81 6.16 -5.08
CA ARG A 154 19.51 6.08 -5.75
C ARG A 154 18.71 7.36 -5.58
N ARG A 155 18.63 7.88 -4.36
CA ARG A 155 17.91 9.11 -4.04
C ARG A 155 18.51 10.34 -4.71
N GLU A 156 19.83 10.41 -4.80
CA GLU A 156 20.53 11.46 -5.54
C GLU A 156 20.16 11.45 -7.02
N ARG A 157 20.15 10.27 -7.67
CA ARG A 157 19.71 10.15 -9.07
C ARG A 157 18.25 10.55 -9.26
N ASP A 158 17.37 10.14 -8.35
CA ASP A 158 15.95 10.51 -8.41
C ASP A 158 15.77 12.02 -8.23
N ALA A 159 16.56 12.66 -7.37
CA ALA A 159 16.52 14.12 -7.18
C ALA A 159 16.98 14.87 -8.43
N ILE A 160 18.13 14.48 -9.01
CA ILE A 160 18.64 15.06 -10.26
C ILE A 160 17.59 14.92 -11.37
N ARG A 161 17.01 13.72 -11.51
CA ARG A 161 15.97 13.48 -12.51
C ARG A 161 14.75 14.38 -12.28
N ARG A 162 14.30 14.57 -11.03
CA ARG A 162 13.18 15.51 -10.76
C ARG A 162 13.54 16.94 -11.13
N GLU A 163 14.73 17.41 -10.78
CA GLU A 163 15.19 18.76 -11.15
C GLU A 163 15.20 18.94 -12.68
N GLU A 164 15.63 17.92 -13.43
CA GLU A 164 15.56 17.92 -14.91
C GLU A 164 14.12 17.96 -15.42
N GLU A 165 13.23 17.15 -14.86
CA GLU A 165 11.81 17.11 -15.24
C GLU A 165 11.09 18.44 -14.92
N GLU A 166 11.40 19.07 -13.79
CA GLU A 166 10.91 20.40 -13.40
C GLU A 166 11.45 21.49 -14.33
N ALA A 167 12.74 21.47 -14.65
CA ALA A 167 13.35 22.41 -15.59
C ALA A 167 12.77 22.31 -17.01
N LEU A 168 12.32 21.11 -17.39
CA LEU A 168 11.62 20.85 -18.66
C LEU A 168 10.12 21.19 -18.61
N GLY A 169 9.61 21.66 -17.48
CA GLY A 169 8.19 21.99 -17.30
C GLY A 169 7.26 20.77 -17.43
N MET A 170 7.77 19.56 -17.13
CA MET A 170 6.96 18.33 -17.23
C MET A 170 6.02 18.12 -16.04
N TRP A 171 6.15 18.95 -15.01
CA TRP A 171 5.28 18.97 -13.85
C TRP A 171 4.59 20.34 -13.79
N ASP A 172 3.33 20.40 -14.26
CA ASP A 172 2.45 21.55 -14.02
C ASP A 172 1.92 21.48 -12.57
N GLU A 173 1.84 22.63 -11.89
CA GLU A 173 1.32 22.78 -10.50
C GLU A 173 -0.08 22.20 -10.28
#